data_AF-A0A4D4LBH2-F1
#
_entry.id   AF-A0A4D4LBH2-F1
#
_cell.length_a   1.000
_cell.length_b   1.000
_cell.length_c   1.000
_cell.angle_alpha   90.00
_cell.angle_beta   90.00
_cell.angle_gamma   90.00
#
_symmetry.space_group_name_H-M   'P 1'
#
loop_
_entity.id
_entity.type
_entity.pdbx_description
1 polymer ?
#
loop_
_entity_poly.entity_id
_entity_poly.type
_entity_poly.pdbx_seq_one_letter_code
_entity_poly.pdbx_strand_id
1 'polypeptide(L)'
;MTAADLCEELRISSGAVSSAVKRLIPTGMIEHVPAPGSRRDHYRFREHAWATLMSSQNEILAVMGDAAAEGIKEAGADSVAGRRLHEMQDFSAFTWREMTALIDHWREQYDAGRWQQPPVPFTGSDQRQGRSGPRLRRCRKRPCAASVWVTT
;
A
#
# COMPACT_ATOMS: atom_id res chain seq x y z
N MET A 1 8.55 24.17 13.00
CA MET A 1 9.19 25.11 12.05
C MET A 1 8.16 26.06 11.50
N THR A 2 8.51 27.31 11.25
CA THR A 2 7.61 28.28 10.60
C THR A 2 7.68 28.17 9.08
N ALA A 3 6.72 28.78 8.38
CA ALA A 3 6.76 28.87 6.92
C ALA A 3 8.01 29.62 6.40
N ALA A 4 8.52 30.59 7.16
CA ALA A 4 9.75 31.30 6.81
C ALA A 4 10.97 30.38 6.88
N ASP A 5 11.08 29.59 7.95
CA ASP A 5 12.16 28.61 8.12
C ASP A 5 12.13 27.58 6.98
N LEU A 6 10.94 27.12 6.56
CA LEU A 6 10.76 26.21 5.43
C LEU A 6 11.21 26.82 4.09
N CYS A 7 10.92 28.10 3.85
CA CYS A 7 11.42 28.80 2.65
C CYS A 7 12.95 28.86 2.64
N GLU A 8 13.56 29.15 3.79
CA GLU A 8 15.00 29.30 3.93
C GLU A 8 15.74 27.95 3.76
N GLU A 9 15.32 26.91 4.48
CA GLU A 9 15.96 25.60 4.43
C GLU A 9 15.79 24.90 3.08
N LEU A 10 14.57 24.92 2.53
CA LEU A 10 14.26 24.22 1.28
C LEU A 10 14.54 25.07 0.03
N ARG A 11 14.89 26.35 0.20
CA ARG A 11 15.15 27.32 -0.88
C ARG A 11 14.00 27.42 -1.89
N ILE A 12 12.77 27.44 -1.39
CA ILE A 12 11.55 27.56 -2.19
C ILE A 12 10.78 28.84 -1.85
N SER A 13 9.88 29.25 -2.74
CA SER A 13 9.07 30.44 -2.53
C SER A 13 8.00 30.24 -1.44
N SER A 14 7.56 31.34 -0.83
CA SER A 14 6.44 31.34 0.12
C SER A 14 5.15 30.79 -0.49
N GLY A 15 4.89 31.07 -1.78
CA GLY A 15 3.74 30.50 -2.49
C GLY A 15 3.82 28.96 -2.62
N ALA A 16 5.02 28.41 -2.83
CA ALA A 16 5.23 26.97 -2.88
C ALA A 16 5.05 26.32 -1.50
N VAL A 17 5.57 26.94 -0.43
CA VAL A 17 5.35 26.48 0.96
C VAL A 17 3.86 26.48 1.29
N SER A 18 3.15 27.60 1.06
CA SER A 18 1.72 27.70 1.33
C SER A 18 0.90 26.64 0.57
N SER A 19 1.26 26.38 -0.69
CA SER A 19 0.61 25.35 -1.51
C SER A 19 0.89 23.94 -1.00
N ALA A 20 2.13 23.65 -0.57
CA ALA A 20 2.49 22.37 0.01
C ALA A 20 1.76 22.15 1.34
N VAL A 21 1.79 23.14 2.25
CA VAL A 21 1.13 23.09 3.56
C VAL A 21 -0.37 22.87 3.41
N LYS A 22 -1.03 23.64 2.54
CA LYS A 22 -2.47 23.49 2.26
C LYS A 22 -2.84 22.09 1.77
N ARG A 23 -1.95 21.42 1.04
CA ARG A 23 -2.18 20.06 0.53
C ARG A 23 -1.85 18.96 1.55
N LEU A 24 -0.88 19.18 2.43
CA LEU A 24 -0.37 18.16 3.35
C LEU A 24 -1.07 18.16 4.72
N ILE A 25 -1.74 19.24 5.11
CA ILE A 25 -2.56 19.27 6.34
C ILE A 25 -3.74 18.30 6.23
N PRO A 26 -4.58 18.33 5.17
CA PRO A 26 -5.74 17.45 5.09
C PRO A 26 -5.37 15.96 5.00
N THR A 27 -4.17 15.63 4.52
CA THR A 27 -3.70 14.24 4.44
C THR A 27 -3.14 13.72 5.77
N GLY A 28 -3.12 14.55 6.82
CA GLY A 28 -2.59 14.20 8.14
C GLY A 28 -1.07 14.07 8.20
N MET A 29 -0.34 14.45 7.14
CA MET A 29 1.12 14.32 7.09
C MET A 29 1.84 15.40 7.88
N ILE A 30 1.26 16.60 7.95
CA ILE A 30 1.75 17.71 8.77
C ILE A 30 0.65 18.24 9.68
N GLU A 31 1.03 18.80 10.82
CA GLU A 31 0.10 19.39 11.78
C GLU A 31 0.57 20.77 12.26
N HIS A 32 -0.39 21.58 12.70
CA HIS A 32 -0.10 22.83 13.41
C HIS A 32 0.35 22.52 14.83
N VAL A 33 1.46 23.14 15.24
CA VAL A 33 2.02 23.02 16.59
C VAL A 33 1.89 24.36 17.30
N PRO A 34 1.25 24.41 18.49
CA PRO A 34 1.26 25.62 19.31
C PRO A 34 2.69 25.96 19.78
N ALA A 35 3.12 27.20 19.59
CA ALA A 35 4.41 27.70 20.06
C ALA A 35 4.19 28.82 21.09
N PRO A 36 4.45 28.59 22.39
CA PRO A 36 4.28 29.60 23.43
C PRO A 36 5.06 30.88 23.10
N GLY A 37 4.38 32.03 23.14
CA GLY A 37 4.99 33.33 22.86
C GLY A 37 5.13 33.68 21.37
N SER A 38 4.74 32.80 20.45
CA SER A 38 4.75 33.11 19.01
C SER A 38 3.35 33.26 18.45
N ARG A 39 3.15 34.29 17.62
CA ARG A 39 1.93 34.48 16.83
C ARG A 39 1.99 33.81 15.45
N ARG A 40 3.14 33.21 15.09
CA ARG A 40 3.33 32.57 13.79
C ARG A 40 2.83 31.13 13.83
N ASP A 41 2.30 30.66 12.71
CA ASP A 41 2.00 29.24 12.53
C ASP A 41 3.29 28.42 12.51
N HIS A 42 3.33 27.39 13.35
CA HIS A 42 4.39 26.40 13.34
C HIS A 42 3.83 25.08 12.84
N TYR A 43 4.60 24.44 11.98
CA TYR A 43 4.30 23.16 11.38
C TYR A 43 5.29 22.12 11.86
N ARG A 44 4.81 20.88 11.97
CA ARG A 44 5.63 19.70 12.20
C ARG A 44 5.15 18.56 11.31
N PHE A 45 6.10 17.79 10.79
CA PHE A 45 5.81 16.53 10.12
C PHE A 45 5.42 15.48 11.17
N ARG A 46 4.26 14.85 11.00
CA ARG A 46 3.73 13.92 12.01
C ARG A 46 4.59 12.68 12.12
N GLU A 47 4.72 12.15 13.34
CA GLU A 47 5.26 10.81 13.54
C GLU A 47 4.34 9.77 12.86
N HIS A 48 4.93 8.80 12.16
CA HIS A 48 4.20 7.85 11.31
C HIS A 48 3.32 8.53 10.23
N ALA A 49 3.63 9.73 9.77
CA ALA A 49 2.86 10.44 8.72
C ALA A 49 2.54 9.58 7.50
N TRP A 50 3.43 8.65 7.11
CA TRP A 50 3.19 7.71 6.03
C TRP A 50 2.11 6.67 6.36
N ALA A 51 2.14 6.10 7.56
CA ALA A 51 1.05 5.25 8.02
C ALA A 51 -0.24 6.05 8.15
N THR A 52 -0.19 7.29 8.66
CA THR A 52 -1.35 8.18 8.74
C THR A 52 -1.96 8.44 7.36
N LEU A 53 -1.12 8.79 6.37
CA LEU A 53 -1.52 8.99 4.97
C LEU A 53 -2.15 7.74 4.35
N MET A 54 -1.71 6.55 4.73
CA MET A 54 -2.23 5.30 4.15
C MET A 54 -3.39 4.72 4.97
N SER A 55 -3.59 5.19 6.20
CA SER A 55 -4.61 4.71 7.14
C SER A 55 -5.98 5.34 6.88
N SER A 56 -6.91 5.15 7.81
CA SER A 56 -8.30 5.57 7.70
C SER A 56 -8.54 7.07 7.49
N GLN A 57 -7.51 7.92 7.64
CA GLN A 57 -7.58 9.34 7.26
C GLN A 57 -7.58 9.55 5.74
N ASN A 58 -7.15 8.56 4.96
CA ASN A 58 -7.28 8.56 3.51
C ASN A 58 -8.62 7.93 3.12
N GLU A 59 -9.67 8.72 3.34
CA GLU A 59 -11.08 8.36 3.19
C GLU A 59 -11.46 7.90 1.77
N ILE A 60 -10.54 7.90 0.80
CA ILE A 60 -10.86 7.64 -0.60
C ILE A 60 -11.55 6.28 -0.84
N LEU A 61 -11.13 5.21 -0.15
CA LEU A 61 -11.78 3.90 -0.25
C LEU A 61 -13.16 3.91 0.42
N ALA A 62 -13.33 4.62 1.52
CA ALA A 62 -14.63 4.78 2.20
C ALA A 62 -15.60 5.59 1.34
N VAL A 63 -15.15 6.73 0.81
CA VAL A 63 -15.92 7.58 -0.11
C VAL A 63 -16.33 6.82 -1.36
N MET A 64 -15.45 6.00 -1.93
CA MET A 64 -15.78 5.15 -3.07
C MET A 64 -16.83 4.09 -2.70
N GLY A 65 -16.69 3.43 -1.55
CA GLY A 65 -17.67 2.48 -1.05
C GLY A 65 -19.05 3.10 -0.83
N ASP A 66 -19.10 4.28 -0.20
CA ASP A 66 -20.34 5.01 0.08
C ASP A 66 -21.00 5.52 -1.21
N ALA A 67 -20.22 6.07 -2.14
CA ALA A 67 -20.70 6.50 -3.44
C ALA A 67 -21.23 5.31 -4.27
N ALA A 68 -20.58 4.15 -4.19
CA ALA A 68 -21.04 2.94 -4.84
C ALA A 68 -22.36 2.44 -4.22
N ALA A 69 -22.48 2.45 -2.89
CA ALA A 69 -23.70 2.07 -2.19
C ALA A 69 -24.89 2.96 -2.58
N GLU A 70 -24.67 4.27 -2.70
CA GLU A 70 -25.71 5.20 -3.15
C GLU A 70 -26.07 4.97 -4.63
N GLY A 71 -25.07 4.79 -5.49
CA GLY A 71 -25.29 4.49 -6.90
C GLY A 71 -26.06 3.19 -7.14
N ILE A 72 -25.92 2.17 -6.27
CA ILE A 72 -26.69 0.92 -6.36
C ILE A 72 -28.17 1.16 -6.06
N LYS A 73 -28.49 2.00 -5.07
CA LYS A 73 -29.88 2.34 -4.73
C LYS A 73 -30.58 3.02 -5.90
N GLU A 74 -29.87 3.93 -6.58
CA GLU A 74 -30.38 4.69 -7.73
C GLU A 74 -30.47 3.85 -9.01
N ALA A 75 -29.44 3.04 -9.31
CA ALA A 75 -29.39 2.23 -10.53
C ALA A 75 -30.23 0.94 -10.45
N GLY A 76 -30.62 0.52 -9.25
CA GLY A 76 -31.22 -0.78 -8.98
C GLY A 76 -30.17 -1.91 -9.00
N ALA A 77 -30.18 -2.76 -7.97
CA ALA A 77 -29.18 -3.79 -7.74
C ALA A 77 -29.05 -4.82 -8.89
N ASP A 78 -30.16 -5.13 -9.57
CA ASP A 78 -30.19 -6.11 -10.66
C ASP A 78 -29.79 -5.53 -12.02
N SER A 79 -29.54 -4.22 -12.11
CA SER A 79 -29.05 -3.61 -13.34
C SER A 79 -27.58 -3.95 -13.60
N VAL A 80 -27.13 -3.78 -14.85
CA VAL A 80 -25.71 -3.95 -15.21
C VAL A 80 -24.83 -2.96 -14.44
N ALA A 81 -25.32 -1.72 -14.23
CA ALA A 81 -24.62 -0.70 -13.47
C ALA A 81 -24.56 -1.06 -11.97
N GLY A 82 -25.68 -1.54 -11.40
CA GLY A 82 -25.76 -1.99 -10.01
C GLY A 82 -24.76 -3.09 -9.69
N ARG A 83 -24.63 -4.11 -10.56
CA ARG A 83 -23.62 -5.17 -10.38
C ARG A 83 -22.17 -4.67 -10.38
N ARG A 84 -21.83 -3.71 -11.25
CA ARG A 84 -20.47 -3.12 -11.29
C ARG A 84 -20.17 -2.28 -10.06
N LEU A 85 -21.16 -1.54 -9.58
CA LEU A 85 -21.04 -0.75 -8.35
C LEU A 85 -20.92 -1.67 -7.13
N HIS A 86 -21.59 -2.82 -7.14
CA HIS A 86 -21.44 -3.83 -6.08
C HIS A 86 -20.01 -4.38 -6.02
N GLU A 87 -19.42 -4.72 -7.17
CA GLU A 87 -18.01 -5.14 -7.24
C GLU A 87 -17.06 -4.05 -6.71
N MET A 88 -17.29 -2.79 -7.09
CA MET A 88 -16.52 -1.65 -6.58
C MET A 88 -16.67 -1.49 -5.06
N GLN A 89 -17.88 -1.66 -4.52
CA GLN A 89 -18.16 -1.58 -3.09
C GLN A 89 -17.41 -2.69 -2.34
N ASP A 90 -17.54 -3.94 -2.78
CA ASP A 90 -16.89 -5.10 -2.18
C ASP A 90 -15.37 -4.97 -2.20
N PHE A 91 -14.82 -4.58 -3.35
CA PHE A 91 -13.37 -4.37 -3.50
C PHE A 91 -12.85 -3.27 -2.57
N SER A 92 -13.60 -2.15 -2.46
CA SER A 92 -13.21 -1.05 -1.59
C SER A 92 -13.24 -1.47 -0.11
N ALA A 93 -14.28 -2.20 0.32
CA ALA A 93 -14.41 -2.71 1.68
C ALA A 93 -13.32 -3.74 2.03
N PHE A 94 -13.02 -4.68 1.11
CA PHE A 94 -11.92 -5.62 1.25
C PHE A 94 -10.60 -4.88 1.41
N THR A 95 -10.28 -3.99 0.48
CA THR A 95 -9.00 -3.27 0.44
C THR A 95 -8.81 -2.43 1.69
N TRP A 96 -9.86 -1.75 2.16
CA TRP A 96 -9.82 -0.96 3.40
C TRP A 96 -9.41 -1.80 4.61
N ARG A 97 -10.04 -2.96 4.79
CA ARG A 97 -9.75 -3.86 5.90
C ARG A 97 -8.32 -4.38 5.85
N GLU A 98 -7.88 -4.88 4.70
CA GLU A 98 -6.52 -5.42 4.55
C GLU A 98 -5.44 -4.34 4.69
N MET A 99 -5.67 -3.15 4.12
CA MET A 99 -4.77 -2.00 4.24
C MET A 99 -4.58 -1.58 5.70
N THR A 100 -5.68 -1.48 6.46
CA THR A 100 -5.65 -1.08 7.87
C THR A 100 -4.81 -2.06 8.68
N ALA A 101 -5.07 -3.36 8.53
CA ALA A 101 -4.30 -4.41 9.21
C ALA A 101 -2.81 -4.39 8.83
N LEU A 102 -2.50 -4.19 7.54
CA LEU A 102 -1.12 -4.12 7.06
C LEU A 102 -0.35 -2.93 7.65
N ILE A 103 -1.00 -1.77 7.74
CA ILE A 103 -0.39 -0.56 8.30
C ILE A 103 -0.16 -0.72 9.80
N ASP A 104 -1.13 -1.23 10.54
CA ASP A 104 -0.99 -1.45 11.98
C ASP A 104 0.15 -2.44 12.27
N HIS A 105 0.21 -3.54 11.51
CA HIS A 105 1.30 -4.50 11.63
C HIS A 105 2.67 -3.89 11.32
N TRP A 106 2.77 -3.04 10.27
CA TRP A 106 4.00 -2.34 9.96
C TRP A 106 4.43 -1.39 11.10
N ARG A 107 3.48 -0.64 11.68
CA ARG A 107 3.75 0.27 12.81
C ARG A 107 4.30 -0.50 14.01
N GLU A 108 3.66 -1.60 14.39
CA GLU A 108 4.12 -2.45 15.48
C GLU A 108 5.55 -2.99 15.28
N GLN A 109 5.92 -3.32 14.04
CA GLN A 109 7.29 -3.73 13.72
C GLN A 109 8.29 -2.56 13.75
N TYR A 110 7.89 -1.42 13.20
CA TYR A 110 8.72 -0.23 13.13
C TYR A 110 9.05 0.31 14.53
N ASP A 111 8.03 0.44 15.39
CA ASP A 111 8.15 0.98 16.74
C ASP A 111 8.96 0.05 17.65
N ALA A 112 8.86 -1.26 17.43
CA ALA A 112 9.68 -2.24 18.11
C ALA A 112 11.13 -2.32 17.58
N GLY A 113 11.49 -1.49 16.60
CA GLY A 113 12.81 -1.51 15.95
C GLY A 113 13.10 -2.80 15.18
N ARG A 114 12.08 -3.63 14.91
CA ARG A 114 12.19 -4.94 14.23
C ARG A 114 12.22 -4.83 12.71
N TRP A 115 11.99 -3.63 12.18
CA TRP A 115 12.06 -3.38 10.74
C TRP A 115 13.51 -3.41 10.24
N GLN A 116 14.02 -4.61 9.98
CA GLN A 116 15.38 -4.85 9.45
C GLN A 116 15.41 -5.29 7.98
N GLN A 117 14.26 -5.22 7.27
CA GLN A 117 14.18 -5.61 5.87
C GLN A 117 14.89 -4.55 4.99
N PRO A 118 15.82 -4.95 4.09
CA PRO A 118 16.36 -4.02 3.10
C PRO A 118 15.24 -3.54 2.16
N PRO A 119 15.35 -2.32 1.59
CA PRO A 119 14.30 -1.79 0.72
C PRO A 119 14.08 -2.75 -0.46
N VAL A 120 12.89 -3.34 -0.55
CA VAL A 120 12.47 -4.03 -1.77
C VAL A 120 12.31 -2.97 -2.86
N PRO A 121 13.02 -3.08 -3.99
CA PRO A 121 12.83 -2.12 -5.07
C PRO A 121 11.39 -2.18 -5.55
N PHE A 122 10.68 -1.04 -5.50
CA PHE A 122 9.33 -0.89 -6.07
C PHE A 122 9.32 -1.06 -7.60
N THR A 123 10.48 -1.03 -8.24
CA THR A 123 10.64 -1.41 -9.65
C THR A 123 10.44 -2.92 -9.76
N GLY A 124 9.39 -3.33 -10.48
CA GLY A 124 9.02 -4.73 -10.70
C GLY A 124 10.25 -5.59 -11.00
N SER A 125 10.68 -6.35 -9.99
CA SER A 125 11.70 -7.37 -10.16
C SER A 125 11.15 -8.40 -11.14
N ASP A 126 11.84 -8.53 -12.26
CA ASP A 126 11.85 -9.69 -13.15
C ASP A 126 11.65 -10.98 -12.35
N GLN A 127 10.44 -11.55 -12.42
CA GLN A 127 10.07 -12.83 -11.80
C GLN A 127 10.69 -14.05 -12.54
N ARG A 128 11.89 -13.91 -13.12
CA ARG A 128 12.59 -15.00 -13.81
C ARG A 128 13.67 -15.71 -12.99
N GLN A 129 13.55 -15.78 -11.67
CA GLN A 129 14.34 -16.76 -10.91
C GLN A 129 13.45 -17.44 -9.87
N GLY A 130 13.19 -18.74 -10.10
CA GLY A 130 12.65 -19.60 -9.06
C GLY A 130 11.60 -20.65 -9.45
N ARG A 131 11.24 -20.83 -10.73
CA ARG A 131 10.48 -22.04 -11.12
C ARG A 131 11.46 -23.22 -11.26
N SER A 132 11.94 -23.73 -10.13
CA SER A 132 12.58 -25.04 -10.06
C SER A 132 11.52 -26.11 -10.34
N GLY A 133 11.34 -26.42 -11.63
CA GLY A 133 10.57 -27.56 -12.10
C GLY A 133 11.15 -28.89 -11.59
N PRO A 134 10.35 -29.97 -11.61
CA PRO A 134 10.64 -31.21 -10.91
C PRO A 134 11.94 -31.85 -11.43
N ARG A 135 12.77 -32.32 -10.48
CA ARG A 135 14.00 -33.08 -10.76
C ARG A 135 13.64 -34.31 -11.60
N LEU A 136 13.92 -34.26 -12.90
CA LEU A 136 13.98 -35.47 -13.72
C LEU A 136 15.13 -36.33 -13.20
N ARG A 137 14.78 -37.36 -12.42
CA ARG A 137 15.69 -38.45 -12.08
C ARG A 137 16.21 -39.04 -13.40
N ARG A 138 17.52 -38.92 -13.65
CA ARG A 138 18.19 -39.70 -14.67
C ARG A 138 18.00 -41.18 -14.32
N CYS A 139 17.06 -41.86 -15.00
CA CYS A 139 17.06 -43.31 -15.10
C CYS A 139 18.33 -43.71 -15.85
N ARG A 140 19.35 -44.13 -15.09
CA ARG A 140 20.57 -44.73 -15.65
C ARG A 140 20.15 -46.07 -16.26
N LYS A 141 20.16 -46.15 -17.60
CA LYS A 141 20.02 -47.41 -18.34
C LYS A 141 20.99 -48.44 -17.77
N ARG A 142 20.45 -49.56 -17.25
CA ARG A 142 21.19 -50.82 -17.14
C ARG A 142 20.91 -51.64 -18.40
N PRO A 143 21.92 -52.25 -19.03
CA PRO A 143 21.70 -53.18 -20.13
C PRO A 143 21.28 -54.53 -19.53
N CYS A 144 20.06 -54.99 -19.81
CA CYS A 144 19.73 -56.40 -19.70
C CYS A 144 19.97 -57.02 -21.08
N ALA A 145 21.11 -57.67 -21.25
CA ALA A 145 21.33 -58.63 -22.31
C ALA A 145 21.28 -60.04 -21.72
N ALA A 146 20.65 -60.91 -22.50
CA ALA A 146 20.69 -62.37 -22.46
C ALA A 146 19.99 -63.08 -21.29
N SER A 147 19.01 -63.89 -21.68
CA SER A 147 18.78 -65.30 -21.27
C SER A 147 17.32 -65.52 -20.87
N VAL A 148 16.53 -66.51 -21.30
CA VAL A 148 16.66 -67.65 -22.24
C VAL A 148 15.39 -68.53 -21.98
N TRP A 149 15.02 -69.42 -22.92
CA TRP A 149 13.97 -70.49 -22.86
C TRP A 149 12.47 -70.04 -22.94
N VAL A 150 11.64 -70.38 -23.95
CA VAL A 150 11.20 -71.65 -24.60
C VAL A 150 9.78 -72.05 -24.16
N THR A 151 8.87 -72.20 -25.15
CA THR A 151 7.62 -73.02 -25.25
C THR A 151 6.63 -73.01 -24.07
N THR A 152 5.32 -72.89 -24.23
CA THR A 152 4.37 -73.45 -25.22
C THR A 152 3.11 -72.59 -25.21
#